data_AF-A0A438EIN8-F1
#
_entry.id   AF-A0A438EIN8-F1
#
_cell.length_a   1.000
_cell.length_b   1.000
_cell.length_c   1.000
_cell.angle_alpha   90.00
_cell.angle_beta   90.00
_cell.angle_gamma   90.00
#
_symmetry.space_group_name_H-M   'P 1'
#
loop_
_entity.id
_entity.type
_entity.pdbx_description
1 polymer ?
#
loop_
_entity_poly.entity_id
_entity_poly.type
_entity_poly.pdbx_seq_one_letter_code
_entity_poly.pdbx_strand_id
1 'polypeptide(L)'
;MAIDTDRRENSIPERESSAAARIEEQREAALSEFEKAVPENAELSECLKSYCRKMDSSGLLRFMVSKRKESMSLRSEIVSAMEESVDSARLVLDAVEEFVSQKSGKVGIPDKRWACGMLMQALFPAAELGGKTVPKPAFARSVVERAARVAELWKGKMGDGGEGSMIGPTEAAMFMQMVAGFGLKPKFDEEFLRKQVLEFASRRDMPKLAIALGFGEKMGGLLLTC
;
A
#
# COMPACT_ATOMS: atom_id res chain seq x y z
N MET A 1 8.87 -24.28 -35.62
CA MET A 1 9.26 -23.61 -34.35
C MET A 1 8.20 -23.93 -33.30
N ALA A 2 8.40 -24.95 -32.49
CA ALA A 2 7.43 -25.41 -31.48
C ALA A 2 8.19 -25.86 -30.22
N ILE A 3 8.97 -24.97 -29.61
CA ILE A 3 9.82 -25.30 -28.45
C ILE A 3 9.76 -24.22 -27.34
N ASP A 4 8.86 -23.22 -27.42
CA ASP A 4 8.79 -22.15 -26.40
C ASP A 4 7.64 -22.31 -25.39
N THR A 5 6.70 -23.23 -25.62
CA THR A 5 5.55 -23.43 -24.72
C THR A 5 5.87 -24.38 -23.57
N ASP A 6 6.49 -25.53 -23.85
CA ASP A 6 6.84 -26.57 -22.86
C ASP A 6 7.77 -26.05 -21.75
N ARG A 7 8.73 -25.19 -22.10
CA ARG A 7 9.69 -24.67 -21.12
C ARG A 7 9.05 -23.64 -20.16
N ARG A 8 7.99 -22.95 -20.61
CA ARG A 8 7.21 -22.05 -19.74
C ARG A 8 6.27 -22.86 -18.86
N GLU A 9 5.62 -23.88 -19.41
CA GLU A 9 4.69 -24.75 -18.68
C GLU A 9 5.39 -25.54 -17.58
N ASN A 10 6.60 -26.07 -17.82
CA ASN A 10 7.36 -26.78 -16.77
C ASN A 10 7.87 -25.87 -15.64
N SER A 11 7.92 -24.55 -15.84
CA SER A 11 8.37 -23.61 -14.82
C SER A 11 7.25 -23.13 -13.88
N ILE A 12 5.99 -23.36 -14.26
CA ILE A 12 4.82 -22.94 -13.47
C ILE A 12 4.70 -23.78 -12.19
N PRO A 13 4.75 -25.14 -12.24
CA PRO A 13 4.66 -25.97 -11.04
C PRO A 13 5.76 -25.69 -10.02
N GLU A 14 6.99 -25.46 -10.47
CA GLU A 14 8.12 -25.14 -9.58
C GLU A 14 7.93 -23.78 -8.88
N ARG A 15 7.47 -22.77 -9.62
CA ARG A 15 7.16 -21.44 -9.05
C ARG A 15 6.01 -21.51 -8.07
N GLU A 16 4.93 -22.21 -8.41
CA GLU A 16 3.78 -22.42 -7.54
C GLU A 16 4.16 -23.17 -6.27
N SER A 17 4.95 -24.24 -6.39
CA SER A 17 5.46 -24.99 -5.25
C SER A 17 6.35 -24.13 -4.35
N SER A 18 7.24 -23.31 -4.93
CA SER A 18 8.11 -22.42 -4.15
C SER A 18 7.33 -21.31 -3.44
N ALA A 19 6.29 -20.76 -4.08
CA ALA A 19 5.42 -19.75 -3.48
C ALA A 19 4.57 -20.36 -2.36
N ALA A 20 4.03 -21.57 -2.56
CA ALA A 20 3.29 -22.29 -1.53
C ALA A 20 4.15 -22.59 -0.31
N ALA A 21 5.37 -23.10 -0.50
CA ALA A 21 6.30 -23.37 0.59
C ALA A 21 6.66 -22.09 1.38
N ARG A 22 6.89 -20.96 0.69
CA ARG A 22 7.11 -19.67 1.36
C ARG A 22 5.91 -19.22 2.18
N ILE A 23 4.69 -19.38 1.65
CA ILE A 23 3.46 -19.04 2.38
C ILE A 23 3.30 -19.92 3.62
N GLU A 24 3.62 -21.21 3.53
CA GLU A 24 3.57 -22.14 4.66
C GLU A 24 4.60 -21.79 5.73
N GLU A 25 5.85 -21.55 5.33
CA GLU A 25 6.92 -21.09 6.22
C GLU A 25 6.54 -19.78 6.95
N GLN A 26 6.03 -18.80 6.22
CA GLN A 26 5.55 -17.54 6.82
C GLN A 26 4.38 -17.76 7.78
N ARG A 27 3.48 -18.72 7.49
CA ARG A 27 2.37 -19.08 8.38
C ARG A 27 2.85 -19.76 9.66
N GLU A 28 3.78 -20.70 9.56
CA GLU A 28 4.38 -21.35 10.73
C GLU A 28 5.15 -20.35 11.61
N ALA A 29 5.93 -19.46 10.97
CA ALA A 29 6.61 -18.37 11.66
C ALA A 29 5.61 -17.45 12.38
N ALA A 30 4.50 -17.10 11.72
CA ALA A 30 3.42 -16.32 12.33
C ALA A 30 2.83 -17.01 13.57
N LEU A 31 2.53 -18.31 13.49
CA LEU A 31 2.01 -19.10 14.61
C LEU A 31 2.99 -19.16 15.78
N SER A 32 4.28 -19.42 15.50
CA SER A 32 5.33 -19.42 16.53
C SER A 32 5.49 -18.05 17.21
N GLU A 33 5.32 -16.96 16.45
CA GLU A 33 5.44 -15.60 16.97
C GLU A 33 4.29 -15.25 17.93
N PHE A 34 3.09 -15.81 17.74
CA PHE A 34 1.99 -15.63 18.70
C PHE A 34 2.27 -16.24 20.07
N GLU A 35 3.06 -17.31 20.14
CA GLU A 35 3.50 -17.95 21.38
C GLU A 35 4.60 -17.14 22.08
N LYS A 36 5.33 -16.29 21.34
CA LYS A 36 6.40 -15.45 21.88
C LYS A 36 5.87 -14.07 22.29
N ALA A 37 6.11 -13.72 23.55
CA ALA A 37 5.97 -12.34 24.00
C ALA A 37 7.09 -11.49 23.39
N VAL A 38 6.75 -10.34 22.82
CA VAL A 38 7.76 -9.39 22.33
C VAL A 38 8.51 -8.85 23.56
N PRO A 39 9.84 -9.04 23.67
CA PRO A 39 10.61 -8.48 24.78
C PRO A 39 10.45 -6.95 24.83
N GLU A 40 10.29 -6.38 26.03
CA GLU A 40 10.14 -4.92 26.22
C GLU A 40 11.34 -4.10 25.69
N ASN A 41 12.49 -4.75 25.46
CA ASN A 41 13.73 -4.17 24.95
C ASN A 41 14.11 -4.62 23.53
N ALA A 42 13.19 -5.28 22.80
CA ALA A 42 13.46 -5.75 21.44
C ALA A 42 13.83 -4.58 20.50
N GLU A 43 14.79 -4.83 19.61
CA GLU A 43 15.18 -3.86 18.60
C GLU A 43 13.99 -3.47 17.71
N LEU A 44 13.98 -2.22 17.24
CA LEU A 44 12.89 -1.67 16.42
C LEU A 44 12.56 -2.58 15.22
N SER A 45 13.57 -3.14 14.57
CA SER A 45 13.43 -4.05 13.43
C SER A 45 12.66 -5.32 13.83
N GLU A 46 13.02 -5.96 14.94
CA GLU A 46 12.35 -7.20 15.38
C GLU A 46 10.91 -6.95 15.81
N CYS A 47 10.63 -5.80 16.44
CA CYS A 47 9.25 -5.40 16.74
C CYS A 47 8.40 -5.27 15.47
N LEU A 48 8.92 -4.58 14.44
CA LEU A 48 8.21 -4.43 13.16
C LEU A 48 7.95 -5.80 12.52
N LYS A 49 8.98 -6.66 12.46
CA LYS A 49 8.88 -8.02 11.92
C LYS A 49 7.84 -8.84 12.67
N SER A 50 7.85 -8.82 14.00
CA SER A 50 6.85 -9.50 14.83
C SER A 50 5.42 -9.05 14.49
N TYR A 51 5.16 -7.74 14.41
CA TYR A 51 3.81 -7.25 14.03
C TYR A 51 3.41 -7.69 12.60
N CYS A 52 4.37 -7.70 11.67
CA CYS A 52 4.14 -8.16 10.29
C CYS A 52 3.84 -9.66 10.23
N ARG A 53 4.61 -10.51 10.92
CA ARG A 53 4.37 -11.95 11.05
C ARG A 53 3.00 -12.24 11.67
N LYS A 54 2.65 -11.54 12.75
CA LYS A 54 1.33 -11.66 13.42
C LYS A 54 0.17 -11.13 12.59
N MET A 55 0.42 -10.48 11.45
CA MET A 55 -0.59 -9.78 10.66
C MET A 55 -1.38 -8.75 11.50
N ASP A 56 -0.76 -8.15 12.53
CA ASP A 56 -1.41 -7.19 13.44
C ASP A 56 -1.21 -5.77 12.91
N SER A 57 -2.05 -5.38 11.95
CA SER A 57 -2.03 -4.04 11.35
C SER A 57 -2.26 -2.92 12.38
N SER A 58 -3.13 -3.14 13.36
CA SER A 58 -3.48 -2.13 14.36
C SER A 58 -2.36 -1.91 15.38
N GLY A 59 -1.73 -3.00 15.84
CA GLY A 59 -0.53 -2.96 16.66
C GLY A 59 0.64 -2.32 15.92
N LEU A 60 0.85 -2.69 14.65
CA LEU A 60 1.88 -2.10 13.80
C LEU A 60 1.73 -0.58 13.69
N LEU A 61 0.52 -0.09 13.36
CA LEU A 61 0.26 1.35 13.28
C LEU A 61 0.53 2.06 14.61
N ARG A 62 0.08 1.50 15.74
CA ARG A 62 0.34 2.07 17.07
C ARG A 62 1.83 2.12 17.39
N PHE A 63 2.56 1.06 17.06
CA PHE A 63 4.01 1.00 17.27
C PHE A 63 4.77 2.01 16.41
N MET A 64 4.44 2.09 15.12
CA MET A 64 5.06 3.07 14.22
C MET A 64 4.83 4.51 14.73
N VAL A 65 3.60 4.81 15.18
CA VAL A 65 3.25 6.12 15.74
C VAL A 65 4.04 6.40 17.03
N SER A 66 4.17 5.44 17.95
CA SER A 66 4.97 5.64 19.18
C SER A 66 6.46 5.85 18.88
N LYS A 67 6.94 5.30 17.76
CA LYS A 67 8.31 5.43 17.26
C LYS A 67 8.51 6.51 16.21
N ARG A 68 7.56 7.44 16.05
CA ARG A 68 7.59 8.47 14.99
C ARG A 68 8.87 9.32 14.94
N LYS A 69 9.51 9.55 16.10
CA LYS A 69 10.80 10.27 16.17
C LYS A 69 11.95 9.51 15.48
N GLU A 70 11.85 8.19 15.40
CA GLU A 70 12.80 7.27 14.75
C GLU A 70 12.44 7.05 13.27
N SER A 71 11.82 8.05 12.60
CA SER A 71 11.28 7.92 11.24
C SER A 71 12.29 7.46 10.18
N MET A 72 13.58 7.78 10.36
CA MET A 72 14.65 7.32 9.46
C MET A 72 14.83 5.80 9.57
N SER A 73 14.95 5.28 10.78
CA SER A 73 15.04 3.84 11.06
C SER A 73 13.78 3.10 10.62
N LEU A 74 12.60 3.66 10.87
CA LEU A 74 11.36 3.06 10.37
C LEU A 74 11.34 2.93 8.85
N ARG A 75 11.84 3.93 8.12
CA ARG A 75 11.90 3.87 6.64
C ARG A 75 12.91 2.84 6.13
N SER A 76 14.01 2.59 6.83
CA SER A 76 14.99 1.58 6.42
C SER A 76 14.51 0.15 6.70
N GLU A 77 13.74 -0.05 7.78
CA GLU A 77 13.33 -1.39 8.22
C GLU A 77 11.96 -1.82 7.70
N ILE A 78 11.05 -0.91 7.35
CA ILE A 78 9.65 -1.29 7.10
C ILE A 78 9.46 -2.21 5.90
N VAL A 79 10.27 -2.06 4.84
CA VAL A 79 10.17 -2.90 3.64
C VAL A 79 10.56 -4.34 3.98
N SER A 80 11.73 -4.54 4.60
CA SER A 80 12.19 -5.88 5.01
C SER A 80 11.29 -6.49 6.09
N ALA A 81 10.72 -5.68 6.98
CA ALA A 81 9.75 -6.18 7.95
C ALA A 81 8.45 -6.68 7.29
N MET A 82 7.96 -5.98 6.27
CA MET A 82 6.75 -6.38 5.56
C MET A 82 6.95 -7.65 4.72
N GLU A 83 8.16 -7.97 4.29
CA GLU A 83 8.50 -9.23 3.62
C GLU A 83 8.32 -10.46 4.54
N GLU A 84 8.35 -10.27 5.86
CA GLU A 84 8.11 -11.32 6.86
C GLU A 84 6.61 -11.60 7.09
N SER A 85 5.71 -10.75 6.56
CA SER A 85 4.28 -10.99 6.67
C SER A 85 3.81 -12.05 5.67
N VAL A 86 2.78 -12.80 6.05
CA VAL A 86 2.14 -13.81 5.19
C VAL A 86 1.53 -13.19 3.94
N ASP A 87 1.02 -11.96 4.05
CA ASP A 87 0.43 -11.22 2.94
C ASP A 87 0.55 -9.71 3.19
N SER A 88 1.62 -9.10 2.69
CA SER A 88 1.89 -7.67 2.89
C SER A 88 0.79 -6.79 2.32
N ALA A 89 0.14 -7.22 1.23
CA ALA A 89 -0.94 -6.46 0.61
C ALA A 89 -2.20 -6.46 1.47
N ARG A 90 -2.56 -7.60 2.04
CA ARG A 90 -3.64 -7.70 3.03
C ARG A 90 -3.32 -6.90 4.29
N LEU A 91 -2.10 -6.99 4.82
CA LEU A 91 -1.68 -6.24 6.01
C LEU A 91 -1.87 -4.73 5.81
N VAL A 92 -1.43 -4.21 4.66
CA VAL A 92 -1.59 -2.79 4.31
C VAL A 92 -3.05 -2.44 4.08
N LEU A 93 -3.84 -3.30 3.43
CA LEU A 93 -5.28 -3.08 3.27
C LEU A 93 -6.01 -3.03 4.61
N ASP A 94 -5.66 -3.89 5.58
CA ASP A 94 -6.23 -3.87 6.92
C ASP A 94 -5.92 -2.53 7.62
N ALA A 95 -4.67 -2.06 7.53
CA ALA A 95 -4.25 -0.78 8.09
C ALA A 95 -4.97 0.43 7.44
N VAL A 96 -5.09 0.42 6.10
CA VAL A 96 -5.77 1.47 5.33
C VAL A 96 -7.26 1.46 5.63
N GLU A 97 -7.90 0.30 5.68
CA GLU A 97 -9.32 0.17 6.02
C GLU A 97 -9.60 0.68 7.45
N GLU A 98 -8.75 0.37 8.44
CA GLU A 98 -8.86 0.93 9.80
C GLU A 98 -8.72 2.47 9.79
N PHE A 99 -7.76 3.01 9.02
CA PHE A 99 -7.55 4.45 8.88
C PHE A 99 -8.74 5.15 8.24
N VAL A 100 -9.19 4.64 7.10
CA VAL A 100 -10.33 5.17 6.36
C VAL A 100 -11.61 5.03 7.17
N SER A 101 -11.78 3.99 8.00
CA SER A 101 -13.00 3.78 8.79
C SER A 101 -13.09 4.65 10.05
N GLN A 102 -12.03 5.39 10.40
CA GLN A 102 -12.07 6.26 11.57
C GLN A 102 -13.07 7.41 11.40
N LYS A 103 -13.79 7.70 12.49
CA LYS A 103 -14.69 8.86 12.60
C LYS A 103 -13.85 10.13 12.72
N SER A 104 -14.33 11.22 12.12
CA SER A 104 -13.78 12.56 12.31
C SER A 104 -13.75 12.94 13.80
N GLY A 105 -12.76 13.74 14.21
CA GLY A 105 -12.62 14.20 15.60
C GLY A 105 -11.89 13.23 16.55
N LYS A 106 -11.46 12.05 16.10
CA LYS A 106 -10.56 11.19 16.91
C LYS A 106 -9.15 11.79 16.99
N VAL A 107 -8.58 11.79 18.20
CA VAL A 107 -7.18 12.16 18.43
C VAL A 107 -6.25 11.18 17.70
N GLY A 108 -5.19 11.68 17.08
CA GLY A 108 -4.15 10.86 16.44
C GLY A 108 -4.36 10.56 14.95
N ILE A 109 -5.37 11.14 14.28
CA ILE A 109 -5.56 11.00 12.82
C ILE A 109 -4.30 11.39 12.02
N PRO A 110 -3.59 12.51 12.31
CA PRO A 110 -2.38 12.87 11.56
C PRO A 110 -1.25 11.85 11.70
N ASP A 111 -1.09 11.26 12.89
CA ASP A 111 -0.05 10.26 13.14
C ASP A 111 -0.38 8.94 12.47
N LYS A 112 -1.65 8.49 12.55
CA LYS A 112 -2.10 7.30 11.83
C LYS A 112 -2.02 7.47 10.32
N ARG A 113 -2.36 8.65 9.79
CA ARG A 113 -2.17 8.98 8.36
C ARG A 113 -0.71 8.83 7.95
N TRP A 114 0.21 9.37 8.76
CA TRP A 114 1.65 9.26 8.50
C TRP A 114 2.11 7.80 8.49
N ALA A 115 1.70 6.98 9.47
CA ALA A 115 2.04 5.57 9.53
C ALA A 115 1.45 4.78 8.34
N CYS A 116 0.18 5.00 8.02
CA CYS A 116 -0.47 4.37 6.86
C CYS A 116 0.19 4.76 5.54
N GLY A 117 0.58 6.04 5.39
CA GLY A 117 1.30 6.51 4.21
C GLY A 117 2.67 5.84 4.06
N MET A 118 3.36 5.56 5.18
CA MET A 118 4.63 4.83 5.16
C MET A 118 4.44 3.37 4.73
N LEU A 119 3.42 2.68 5.26
CA LEU A 119 3.09 1.30 4.85
C LEU A 119 2.72 1.21 3.37
N MET A 120 1.91 2.16 2.89
CA MET A 120 1.51 2.22 1.49
C MET A 120 2.70 2.52 0.57
N GLN A 121 3.62 3.40 1.00
CA GLN A 121 4.86 3.69 0.29
C GLN A 121 5.81 2.49 0.24
N ALA A 122 5.84 1.67 1.30
CA ALA A 122 6.63 0.45 1.34
C ALA A 122 6.08 -0.62 0.38
N LEU A 123 4.76 -0.76 0.29
CA LEU A 123 4.12 -1.73 -0.62
C LEU A 123 4.13 -1.27 -2.08
N PHE A 124 3.88 0.01 -2.32
CA PHE A 124 3.71 0.57 -3.66
C PHE A 124 4.58 1.81 -3.85
N PRO A 125 5.91 1.68 -3.99
CA PRO A 125 6.76 2.84 -4.18
C PRO A 125 6.33 3.64 -5.41
N ALA A 126 5.93 4.91 -5.23
CA ALA A 126 5.41 5.73 -6.34
C ALA A 126 6.38 5.86 -7.54
N ALA A 127 7.69 5.70 -7.31
CA ALA A 127 8.70 5.70 -8.37
C ALA A 127 8.64 4.44 -9.26
N GLU A 128 8.16 3.32 -8.73
CA GLU A 128 8.13 2.02 -9.40
C GLU A 128 6.80 1.77 -10.11
N LEU A 129 5.71 2.37 -9.63
CA LEU A 129 4.36 2.20 -10.20
C LEU A 129 4.23 2.65 -11.66
N GLY A 130 5.06 3.59 -12.11
CA GLY A 130 5.05 4.10 -13.49
C GLY A 130 6.10 3.45 -14.41
N GLY A 131 6.92 2.54 -13.88
CA GLY A 131 7.98 1.89 -14.65
C GLY A 131 7.43 0.83 -15.60
N LYS A 132 7.75 0.92 -16.89
CA LYS A 132 7.42 -0.13 -17.89
C LYS A 132 8.14 -1.45 -17.64
N THR A 133 9.15 -1.47 -16.77
CA THR A 133 10.11 -2.56 -16.59
C THR A 133 9.84 -3.44 -15.36
N VAL A 134 8.96 -3.03 -14.45
CA VAL A 134 8.61 -3.81 -13.26
C VAL A 134 7.25 -4.47 -13.50
N PRO A 135 7.16 -5.82 -13.49
CA PRO A 135 5.87 -6.50 -13.53
C PRO A 135 5.01 -6.02 -12.36
N LYS A 136 3.85 -5.45 -12.68
CA LYS A 136 2.92 -5.00 -11.65
C LYS A 136 2.46 -6.21 -10.82
N PRO A 137 2.43 -6.11 -9.49
CA PRO A 137 1.96 -7.22 -8.65
C PRO A 137 0.58 -7.70 -9.11
N ALA A 138 0.47 -8.98 -9.42
CA ALA A 138 -0.81 -9.59 -9.77
C ALA A 138 -1.52 -10.03 -8.50
N PHE A 139 -2.60 -9.34 -8.16
CA PHE A 139 -3.40 -9.66 -6.98
C PHE A 139 -4.54 -10.62 -7.32
N ALA A 140 -4.88 -11.50 -6.38
CA ALA A 140 -6.09 -12.30 -6.48
C ALA A 140 -7.32 -11.39 -6.62
N ARG A 141 -8.31 -11.84 -7.39
CA ARG A 141 -9.54 -11.07 -7.65
C ARG A 141 -10.22 -10.59 -6.36
N SER A 142 -10.27 -11.43 -5.34
CA SER A 142 -10.85 -11.10 -4.03
C SER A 142 -10.13 -9.94 -3.34
N VAL A 143 -8.80 -9.86 -3.47
CA VAL A 143 -7.98 -8.75 -2.93
C VAL A 143 -8.28 -7.47 -3.69
N VAL A 144 -8.35 -7.51 -5.02
CA VAL A 144 -8.69 -6.35 -5.86
C VAL A 144 -10.11 -5.84 -5.56
N GLU A 145 -11.08 -6.74 -5.39
CA GLU A 145 -12.45 -6.39 -5.03
C GLU A 145 -12.54 -5.78 -3.64
N ARG A 146 -11.77 -6.28 -2.68
CA ARG A 146 -11.68 -5.68 -1.34
C ARG A 146 -11.03 -4.30 -1.38
N ALA A 147 -9.90 -4.16 -2.07
CA ALA A 147 -9.22 -2.87 -2.25
C ALA A 147 -10.15 -1.84 -2.90
N ALA A 148 -10.95 -2.25 -3.89
CA ALA A 148 -11.96 -1.38 -4.50
C ALA A 148 -13.00 -0.88 -3.49
N ARG A 149 -13.52 -1.74 -2.60
CA ARG A 149 -14.49 -1.33 -1.57
C ARG A 149 -13.88 -0.32 -0.60
N VAL A 150 -12.66 -0.56 -0.16
CA VAL A 150 -11.94 0.36 0.75
C VAL A 150 -11.67 1.70 0.07
N ALA A 151 -11.29 1.69 -1.21
CA ALA A 151 -11.08 2.91 -2.00
C ALA A 151 -12.39 3.69 -2.23
N GLU A 152 -13.52 3.02 -2.49
CA GLU A 152 -14.83 3.69 -2.58
C GLU A 152 -15.26 4.32 -1.25
N LEU A 153 -15.04 3.62 -0.13
CA LEU A 153 -15.28 4.18 1.20
C LEU A 153 -14.44 5.45 1.42
N TRP A 154 -13.17 5.43 1.00
CA TRP A 154 -12.30 6.58 1.10
C TRP A 154 -12.76 7.73 0.21
N LYS A 155 -13.10 7.44 -1.05
CA LYS A 155 -13.64 8.44 -1.99
C LYS A 155 -14.88 9.13 -1.42
N GLY A 156 -15.79 8.39 -0.79
CA GLY A 156 -16.95 8.98 -0.09
C GLY A 156 -16.55 10.01 0.98
N LYS A 157 -15.46 9.74 1.71
CA LYS A 157 -14.91 10.67 2.71
C LYS A 157 -14.10 11.84 2.14
N MET A 158 -13.72 11.78 0.86
CA MET A 158 -13.12 12.91 0.14
C MET A 158 -14.19 13.84 -0.45
N GLY A 159 -15.42 13.36 -0.66
CA GLY A 159 -16.49 14.15 -1.28
C GLY A 159 -17.29 15.04 -0.31
N ASP A 160 -17.21 14.78 0.99
CA ASP A 160 -18.22 15.28 1.94
C ASP A 160 -18.01 16.73 2.40
N GLY A 161 -16.90 17.40 2.02
CA GLY A 161 -16.64 18.84 2.23
C GLY A 161 -16.71 19.38 3.68
N GLY A 162 -17.10 18.54 4.64
CA GLY A 162 -17.36 18.90 6.03
C GLY A 162 -16.13 18.85 6.90
N GLU A 163 -16.30 19.29 8.14
CA GLU A 163 -15.26 19.30 9.16
C GLU A 163 -14.82 17.86 9.49
N GLY A 164 -13.57 17.51 9.16
CA GLY A 164 -13.06 16.13 9.24
C GLY A 164 -13.09 15.34 7.94
N SER A 165 -13.34 16.00 6.81
CA SER A 165 -13.13 15.44 5.48
C SER A 165 -11.67 15.05 5.23
N MET A 166 -11.43 13.90 4.60
CA MET A 166 -10.10 13.45 4.15
C MET A 166 -9.67 14.15 2.86
N ILE A 167 -10.02 15.44 2.71
CA ILE A 167 -9.64 16.28 1.57
C ILE A 167 -8.30 16.93 1.94
N GLY A 168 -7.22 16.24 1.61
CA GLY A 168 -5.88 16.77 1.78
C GLY A 168 -4.96 16.25 0.69
N PRO A 169 -3.92 17.02 0.30
CA PRO A 169 -2.98 16.58 -0.72
C PRO A 169 -2.33 15.22 -0.40
N THR A 170 -2.17 14.89 0.89
CA THR A 170 -1.57 13.61 1.31
C THR A 170 -2.52 12.45 1.10
N GLU A 171 -3.77 12.62 1.52
CA GLU A 171 -4.84 11.65 1.41
C GLU A 171 -5.16 11.38 -0.05
N ALA A 172 -5.21 12.43 -0.89
CA ALA A 172 -5.37 12.31 -2.33
C ALA A 172 -4.22 11.50 -2.96
N ALA A 173 -2.96 11.79 -2.61
CA ALA A 173 -1.83 11.02 -3.12
C ALA A 173 -1.86 9.56 -2.67
N MET A 174 -2.20 9.29 -1.40
CA MET A 174 -2.34 7.92 -0.88
C MET A 174 -3.48 7.18 -1.60
N PHE A 175 -4.64 7.81 -1.81
CA PHE A 175 -5.73 7.22 -2.59
C PHE A 175 -5.29 6.90 -4.02
N MET A 176 -4.62 7.84 -4.70
CA MET A 176 -4.13 7.65 -6.07
C MET A 176 -3.07 6.53 -6.13
N GLN A 177 -2.22 6.43 -5.12
CA GLN A 177 -1.24 5.37 -4.95
C GLN A 177 -1.90 4.00 -4.73
N MET A 178 -2.98 3.94 -3.96
CA MET A 178 -3.78 2.73 -3.79
C MET A 178 -4.46 2.31 -5.11
N VAL A 179 -5.06 3.25 -5.84
CA VAL A 179 -5.68 2.99 -7.15
C VAL A 179 -4.65 2.50 -8.15
N ALA A 180 -3.47 3.13 -8.17
CA ALA A 180 -2.36 2.71 -9.02
C ALA A 180 -1.84 1.33 -8.59
N GLY A 181 -1.49 1.13 -7.32
CA GLY A 181 -0.89 -0.10 -6.80
C GLY A 181 -1.73 -1.35 -7.02
N PHE A 182 -3.01 -1.30 -6.63
CA PHE A 182 -3.94 -2.42 -6.80
C PHE A 182 -4.55 -2.54 -8.20
N GLY A 183 -4.21 -1.64 -9.13
CA GLY A 183 -4.75 -1.67 -10.48
C GLY A 183 -6.25 -1.35 -10.56
N LEU A 184 -6.74 -0.45 -9.70
CA LEU A 184 -8.16 -0.15 -9.56
C LEU A 184 -8.68 0.86 -10.59
N LYS A 185 -7.82 1.45 -11.44
CA LYS A 185 -8.22 2.47 -12.41
C LYS A 185 -9.52 2.14 -13.16
N PRO A 186 -9.73 0.91 -13.70
CA PRO A 186 -10.96 0.59 -14.45
C PRO A 186 -12.25 0.58 -13.60
N LYS A 187 -12.14 0.62 -12.27
CA LYS A 187 -13.28 0.64 -11.34
C LYS A 187 -13.72 2.05 -10.96
N PHE A 188 -12.94 3.07 -11.32
CA PHE A 188 -13.21 4.47 -11.00
C PHE A 188 -13.46 5.27 -12.27
N ASP A 189 -14.29 6.31 -12.14
CA ASP A 189 -14.49 7.31 -13.17
C ASP A 189 -13.15 8.01 -13.50
N GLU A 190 -12.77 8.00 -14.79
CA GLU A 190 -11.55 8.63 -15.27
C GLU A 190 -11.56 10.14 -15.03
N GLU A 191 -12.70 10.82 -15.15
CA GLU A 191 -12.82 12.26 -14.92
C GLU A 191 -12.56 12.62 -13.45
N PHE A 192 -13.13 11.84 -12.53
CA PHE A 192 -12.85 11.98 -11.11
C PHE A 192 -11.35 11.85 -10.80
N LEU A 193 -10.69 10.79 -11.29
CA LEU A 193 -9.26 10.60 -11.08
C LEU A 193 -8.43 11.73 -11.67
N ARG A 194 -8.80 12.23 -12.86
CA ARG A 194 -8.12 13.34 -13.53
C ARG A 194 -8.27 14.64 -12.74
N LYS A 195 -9.46 14.92 -12.21
CA LYS A 195 -9.69 16.09 -11.35
C LYS A 195 -8.77 16.06 -10.12
N GLN A 196 -8.61 14.90 -9.49
CA GLN A 196 -7.70 14.75 -8.35
C GLN A 196 -6.23 15.02 -8.72
N VAL A 197 -5.77 14.55 -9.90
CA VAL A 197 -4.42 14.87 -10.39
C VAL A 197 -4.24 16.38 -10.56
N LEU A 198 -5.21 17.05 -11.17
CA LEU A 198 -5.13 18.49 -11.45
C LEU A 198 -5.18 19.33 -10.16
N GLU A 199 -6.08 18.98 -9.25
CA GLU A 199 -6.26 19.67 -7.97
C GLU A 199 -4.99 19.63 -7.10
N PHE A 200 -4.24 18.52 -7.16
CA PHE A 200 -3.05 18.32 -6.33
C PHE A 200 -1.74 18.19 -7.13
N ALA A 201 -1.68 18.80 -8.32
CA ALA A 201 -0.55 18.69 -9.24
C ALA A 201 0.79 19.19 -8.67
N SER A 202 0.76 20.14 -7.73
CA SER A 202 1.96 20.70 -7.07
C SER A 202 2.64 19.73 -6.10
N ARG A 203 1.98 18.61 -5.75
CA ARG A 203 2.53 17.63 -4.83
C ARG A 203 3.55 16.73 -5.55
N ARG A 204 4.74 16.58 -4.95
CA ARG A 204 5.91 15.91 -5.55
C ARG A 204 5.67 14.49 -6.09
N ASP A 205 4.79 13.72 -5.45
CA ASP A 205 4.46 12.34 -5.83
C ASP A 205 3.34 12.25 -6.89
N MET A 206 2.48 13.27 -6.98
CA MET A 206 1.30 13.25 -7.85
C MET A 206 1.63 13.09 -9.34
N PRO A 207 2.65 13.76 -9.93
CA PRO A 207 3.03 13.52 -11.32
C PRO A 207 3.41 12.06 -11.60
N LYS A 208 4.10 11.39 -10.66
CA LYS A 208 4.50 9.97 -10.82
C LYS A 208 3.28 9.06 -10.79
N LEU A 209 2.34 9.33 -9.88
CA LEU A 209 1.07 8.61 -9.79
C LEU A 209 0.20 8.83 -11.03
N ALA A 210 0.17 10.05 -11.58
CA ALA A 210 -0.52 10.36 -12.82
C ALA A 210 0.05 9.56 -14.00
N ILE A 211 1.38 9.45 -14.10
CA ILE A 211 2.03 8.59 -15.10
C ILE A 211 1.65 7.12 -14.88
N ALA A 212 1.72 6.62 -13.65
CA ALA A 212 1.35 5.24 -13.31
C ALA A 212 -0.11 4.88 -13.64
N LEU A 213 -1.00 5.87 -13.65
CA LEU A 213 -2.42 5.73 -14.02
C LEU A 213 -2.67 5.98 -15.52
N GLY A 214 -1.63 6.24 -16.31
CA GLY A 214 -1.75 6.49 -17.75
C GLY A 214 -2.22 7.89 -18.12
N PHE A 215 -2.10 8.87 -17.22
CA PHE A 215 -2.37 10.29 -17.51
C PHE A 215 -1.14 11.04 -18.05
N GLY A 216 0.06 10.43 -17.99
CA GLY A 216 1.32 11.06 -18.37
C GLY A 216 1.36 11.59 -19.81
N GLU A 217 0.89 10.82 -20.79
CA GLU A 217 0.87 11.23 -22.21
C GLU A 217 -0.09 12.41 -22.48
N LYS A 218 -1.12 12.58 -21.65
CA LYS A 218 -2.09 13.70 -21.74
C LYS A 218 -1.67 14.96 -20.95
N MET A 219 -0.60 14.89 -20.14
CA MET A 219 -0.13 15.99 -19.27
C MET A 219 1.11 16.73 -19.83
N GLY A 220 1.69 16.26 -20.93
CA GLY A 220 2.79 16.95 -21.62
C GLY A 220 2.44 18.35 -22.15
N GLY A 221 1.14 18.69 -22.23
CA GLY A 221 0.67 20.02 -22.59
C GLY A 221 0.37 20.97 -21.42
N LEU A 222 0.19 20.47 -20.19
CA LEU A 222 -0.16 21.30 -19.02
C LEU A 222 1.03 21.66 -18.13
N LEU A 223 2.15 20.92 -18.22
CA LEU A 223 3.36 21.21 -17.46
C LEU A 223 4.21 22.36 -18.06
N LEU A 224 3.83 22.88 -19.24
CA LEU A 224 4.52 23.98 -19.93
C LEU A 224 3.81 25.34 -19.79
N THR A 225 2.74 25.43 -19.01
CA THR A 225 1.99 26.69 -18.82
C THR A 225 1.93 27.15 -17.36
N CYS A 226 2.78 26.61 -16.48
CA CYS A 226 3.05 27.21 -15.18
C CYS A 226 4.22 28.18 -15.28
#